data_AF-A0A946NN55-F1
#
_entry.id   AF-A0A946NN55-F1
#
_cell.length_a   1.000
_cell.length_b   1.000
_cell.length_c   1.000
_cell.angle_alpha   90.00
_cell.angle_beta   90.00
_cell.angle_gamma   90.00
#
_symmetry.space_group_name_H-M   'P 1'
#
loop_
_entity.id
_entity.type
_entity.pdbx_description
1 polymer ?
#
loop_
_entity_poly.entity_id
_entity_poly.type
_entity_poly.pdbx_seq_one_letter_code
_entity_poly.pdbx_strand_id
1 'polypeptide(L)'
;MSSRNWVENTVWGIIILNFIVLMYVFLIPRTQFMAEHWGNKPESLMETSGAMDTPNQYSSSYKMANQILKMVSRDSVVVMPPENRKIKFSRSVLIQRLYPRKVYFFGDLELGKLPSLQENRGVYVVFNEDWGKTICEKSPIVPLSNKVFGICFLKNGSPSSLIDLF
;
A
#
# COMPACT_ATOMS: atom_id res chain seq x y z
N MET A 1 50.08 26.02 -26.23
CA MET A 1 49.06 25.36 -25.38
C MET A 1 49.11 26.07 -24.03
N SER A 2 48.03 26.44 -23.34
CA SER A 2 47.04 25.44 -22.95
C SER A 2 45.84 25.99 -22.19
N SER A 3 45.60 27.29 -21.99
CA SER A 3 44.47 27.71 -21.14
C SER A 3 43.11 27.39 -21.78
N ARG A 4 42.95 27.71 -23.07
CA ARG A 4 41.73 27.38 -23.83
C ARG A 4 41.52 25.87 -23.96
N ASN A 5 42.58 25.12 -24.28
CA ASN A 5 42.53 23.67 -24.39
C ASN A 5 42.27 22.99 -23.03
N TRP A 6 42.76 23.57 -21.94
CA TRP A 6 42.49 23.07 -20.59
C TRP A 6 41.03 23.27 -20.20
N VAL A 7 40.48 24.48 -20.40
CA VAL A 7 39.06 24.76 -20.14
C VAL A 7 38.17 23.85 -20.98
N GLU A 8 38.46 23.70 -22.27
CA GLU A 8 37.69 22.84 -23.18
C GLU A 8 37.74 21.36 -22.74
N ASN A 9 38.91 20.84 -22.39
CA ASN A 9 39.05 19.47 -21.88
C ASN A 9 38.33 19.28 -20.53
N THR A 10 38.36 20.27 -19.64
CA THR A 10 37.62 20.22 -18.37
C THR A 10 36.11 20.19 -18.62
N VAL A 11 35.60 21.04 -19.51
CA VAL A 11 34.17 21.06 -19.88
C VAL A 11 33.75 19.71 -20.47
N TRP A 12 34.54 19.16 -21.40
CA TRP A 12 34.28 17.81 -21.95
C TRP A 12 34.29 16.72 -20.88
N GLY A 13 35.25 16.79 -19.94
CA GLY A 13 35.30 15.86 -18.80
C GLY A 13 34.03 15.92 -17.95
N ILE A 14 33.53 17.13 -17.66
CA ILE A 14 32.28 17.32 -16.92
C ILE A 14 31.09 16.76 -17.71
N ILE A 15 31.01 17.01 -19.00
CA ILE A 15 29.92 16.51 -19.86
C ILE A 15 29.92 14.98 -19.87
N ILE A 16 31.09 14.35 -20.10
CA ILE A 16 31.22 12.89 -20.13
C ILE A 16 30.85 12.29 -18.77
N LEU A 17 31.32 12.89 -17.68
CA LEU A 17 30.98 12.42 -16.33
C LEU A 17 29.47 12.50 -16.06
N ASN A 18 28.83 13.62 -16.42
CA ASN A 18 27.38 13.77 -16.28
C ASN A 18 26.63 12.73 -17.12
N PHE A 19 27.09 12.47 -18.35
CA PHE A 19 26.49 11.46 -19.20
C PHE A 19 26.62 10.05 -18.59
N ILE A 20 27.79 9.70 -18.06
CA ILE A 20 28.01 8.43 -17.35
C ILE A 20 27.06 8.32 -16.15
N VAL A 21 26.93 9.36 -15.34
CA VAL A 21 26.00 9.37 -14.19
C VAL A 21 24.55 9.18 -14.66
N LEU A 22 24.11 9.90 -15.70
CA LEU A 22 22.76 9.75 -16.25
C LEU A 22 22.49 8.32 -16.73
N MET A 23 23.46 7.70 -17.40
CA MET A 23 23.33 6.34 -17.90
C MET A 23 23.29 5.31 -16.76
N TYR A 24 24.26 5.35 -15.84
CA TYR A 24 24.42 4.32 -14.80
C TYR A 24 23.41 4.45 -13.66
N VAL A 25 23.08 5.68 -13.26
CA VAL A 25 22.19 5.91 -12.10
C VAL A 25 20.72 5.86 -12.49
N PHE A 26 20.37 6.32 -13.69
CA PHE A 26 18.97 6.44 -14.10
C PHE A 26 18.61 5.51 -15.26
N LEU A 27 19.29 5.61 -16.41
CA LEU A 27 18.83 4.92 -17.62
C LEU A 27 18.94 3.40 -17.53
N ILE A 28 20.11 2.87 -17.11
CA ILE A 28 20.36 1.43 -17.03
C ILE A 28 19.41 0.74 -16.04
N PRO A 29 19.25 1.20 -14.78
CA PRO A 29 18.30 0.58 -13.86
C PRO A 29 16.86 0.61 -14.37
N ARG A 30 16.47 1.69 -15.04
CA ARG A 30 15.14 1.85 -15.63
C ARG A 30 14.89 0.83 -16.74
N THR A 31 15.84 0.66 -17.67
CA THR A 31 15.68 -0.29 -18.77
C THR A 31 15.73 -1.74 -18.30
N GLN A 32 16.57 -2.05 -17.30
CA GLN A 32 16.59 -3.37 -16.65
C GLN A 32 15.23 -3.69 -16.03
N PHE A 33 14.67 -2.79 -15.24
CA PHE A 33 13.37 -2.99 -14.63
C PHE A 33 12.26 -3.20 -15.68
N MET A 34 12.26 -2.40 -16.75
CA MET A 34 11.30 -2.54 -17.85
C MET A 34 11.43 -3.88 -18.57
N ALA A 35 12.64 -4.36 -18.80
CA ALA A 35 12.89 -5.64 -19.45
C ALA A 35 12.45 -6.82 -18.56
N GLU A 36 12.80 -6.79 -17.27
CA GLU A 36 12.43 -7.83 -16.29
C GLU A 36 10.93 -7.95 -16.08
N HIS A 37 10.20 -6.83 -16.20
CA HIS A 37 8.76 -6.78 -15.93
C HIS A 37 7.93 -6.58 -17.21
N TRP A 38 8.52 -6.83 -18.38
CA TRP A 38 7.82 -6.67 -19.65
C TRP A 38 6.60 -7.59 -19.72
N GLY A 39 5.44 -7.02 -20.09
CA GLY A 39 4.18 -7.75 -20.17
C GLY A 39 3.47 -8.01 -18.84
N ASN A 40 4.04 -7.58 -17.70
CA ASN A 40 3.35 -7.66 -16.41
C ASN A 40 2.11 -6.76 -16.38
N LYS A 41 1.06 -7.25 -15.72
CA LYS A 41 -0.16 -6.44 -15.49
C LYS A 41 0.18 -5.23 -14.60
N PRO A 42 -0.50 -4.08 -14.79
CA PRO A 42 -0.30 -2.89 -13.97
C PRO A 42 -0.37 -3.15 -12.46
N GLU A 43 -1.26 -4.05 -12.04
CA GLU A 43 -1.45 -4.41 -10.64
C GLU A 43 -0.22 -5.11 -10.04
N SER A 44 0.41 -5.99 -10.82
CA SER A 44 1.64 -6.67 -10.42
C SER A 44 2.80 -5.69 -10.32
N LEU A 45 2.91 -4.75 -11.27
CA LEU A 45 3.94 -3.71 -11.27
C LEU A 45 3.90 -2.84 -10.00
N MET A 46 2.70 -2.49 -9.52
CA MET A 46 2.52 -1.72 -8.27
C MET A 46 2.98 -2.47 -7.02
N GLU A 47 3.06 -3.79 -7.07
CA GLU A 47 3.50 -4.65 -5.96
C GLU A 47 5.02 -4.90 -5.98
N THR A 48 5.72 -4.51 -7.04
CA THR A 48 7.18 -4.66 -7.15
C THR A 48 7.93 -3.62 -6.30
N SER A 49 9.22 -3.85 -6.06
CA SER A 49 10.12 -2.88 -5.42
C SER A 49 10.39 -1.64 -6.26
N GLY A 50 9.91 -1.56 -7.51
CA GLY A 50 10.27 -0.51 -8.45
C GLY A 50 11.70 -0.67 -9.00
N ALA A 51 12.06 0.21 -9.93
CA ALA A 51 13.41 0.31 -10.45
C ALA A 51 14.35 0.90 -9.38
N MET A 52 15.65 0.58 -9.45
CA MET A 52 16.62 1.01 -8.44
C MET A 52 16.73 2.55 -8.32
N ASP A 53 16.55 3.26 -9.43
CA ASP A 53 16.53 4.73 -9.50
C ASP A 53 15.25 5.34 -8.90
N THR A 54 14.14 4.61 -8.95
CA THR A 54 12.84 5.01 -8.38
C THR A 54 12.20 3.87 -7.58
N PRO A 55 12.71 3.56 -6.38
CA PRO A 55 12.20 2.47 -5.59
C PRO A 55 10.77 2.76 -5.11
N ASN A 56 9.90 1.74 -5.20
CA ASN A 56 8.53 1.79 -4.75
C ASN A 56 8.44 1.58 -3.24
N GLN A 57 8.27 2.68 -2.51
CA GLN A 57 8.14 2.69 -1.06
C GLN A 57 6.80 2.10 -0.56
N TYR A 58 5.81 1.93 -1.45
CA TYR A 58 4.44 1.52 -1.08
C TYR A 58 4.06 0.13 -1.59
N SER A 59 5.01 -0.66 -2.08
CA SER A 59 4.78 -2.02 -2.60
C SER A 59 4.00 -2.91 -1.63
N SER A 60 4.29 -2.84 -0.34
CA SER A 60 3.56 -3.57 0.72
C SER A 60 2.11 -3.11 0.85
N SER A 61 1.84 -1.81 0.73
CA SER A 61 0.49 -1.25 0.79
C SER A 61 -0.34 -1.67 -0.42
N TYR A 62 0.26 -1.68 -1.62
CA TYR A 62 -0.39 -2.17 -2.83
C TYR A 62 -0.71 -3.67 -2.75
N LYS A 63 0.22 -4.50 -2.26
CA LYS A 63 -0.02 -5.94 -2.04
C LYS A 63 -1.23 -6.17 -1.15
N MET A 64 -1.28 -5.48 -0.02
CA MET A 64 -2.40 -5.58 0.91
C MET A 64 -3.71 -5.10 0.28
N ALA A 65 -3.70 -3.91 -0.35
CA ALA A 65 -4.87 -3.36 -1.00
C ALA A 65 -5.42 -4.29 -2.10
N ASN A 66 -4.54 -4.88 -2.92
CA ASN A 66 -4.91 -5.81 -3.98
C ASN A 66 -5.45 -7.13 -3.44
N GLN A 67 -4.92 -7.64 -2.33
CA GLN A 67 -5.48 -8.79 -1.64
C GLN A 67 -6.90 -8.51 -1.15
N ILE A 68 -7.09 -7.38 -0.45
CA ILE A 68 -8.41 -6.95 0.03
C ILE A 68 -9.37 -6.80 -1.17
N LEU A 69 -8.95 -6.09 -2.23
CA LEU A 69 -9.76 -5.81 -3.42
C LEU A 69 -10.36 -7.06 -4.05
N LYS A 70 -9.64 -8.19 -4.02
CA LYS A 70 -10.07 -9.49 -4.56
C LYS A 70 -11.12 -10.18 -3.69
N MET A 71 -11.22 -9.84 -2.41
CA MET A 71 -12.06 -10.53 -1.43
C MET A 71 -13.36 -9.77 -1.12
N VAL A 72 -13.34 -8.45 -1.17
CA VAL A 72 -14.46 -7.62 -0.73
C VAL A 72 -15.27 -7.08 -1.91
N SER A 73 -16.60 -7.04 -1.76
CA SER A 73 -17.51 -6.50 -2.79
C SER A 73 -17.29 -4.99 -2.98
N ARG A 74 -17.69 -4.43 -4.13
CA ARG A 74 -17.43 -3.01 -4.48
C ARG A 74 -18.13 -2.00 -3.57
N ASP A 75 -19.28 -2.38 -3.00
CA ASP A 75 -20.13 -1.58 -2.14
C ASP A 75 -19.79 -1.73 -0.64
N SER A 76 -18.81 -2.57 -0.31
CA SER A 76 -18.41 -2.85 1.06
C SER A 76 -17.77 -1.66 1.76
N VAL A 77 -17.73 -1.75 3.08
CA VAL A 77 -16.95 -0.88 3.95
C VAL A 77 -15.73 -1.68 4.43
N VAL A 78 -14.54 -1.08 4.36
CA VAL A 78 -13.31 -1.67 4.88
C VAL A 78 -12.81 -0.81 6.03
N VAL A 79 -12.69 -1.39 7.21
CA VAL A 79 -12.13 -0.76 8.41
C VAL A 79 -10.70 -1.24 8.56
N MET A 80 -9.77 -0.30 8.46
CA MET A 80 -8.34 -0.51 8.59
C MET A 80 -7.89 -0.26 10.03
N PRO A 81 -6.80 -0.92 10.47
CA PRO A 81 -6.24 -0.69 11.79
C PRO A 81 -5.78 0.77 11.95
N PRO A 82 -5.66 1.28 13.19
CA PRO A 82 -5.08 2.59 13.42
C PRO A 82 -3.62 2.60 12.95
N GLU A 83 -3.18 3.75 12.45
CA GLU A 83 -1.78 3.93 12.10
C GLU A 83 -0.94 3.91 13.38
N ASN A 84 -0.06 2.92 13.51
CA ASN A 84 0.83 2.78 14.66
C ASN A 84 2.27 2.55 14.21
N ARG A 85 3.24 2.66 15.13
CA ARG A 85 4.67 2.56 14.79
C ARG A 85 5.08 1.21 14.16
N LYS A 86 4.30 0.14 14.37
CA LYS A 86 4.56 -1.22 13.86
C LYS A 86 3.89 -1.48 12.51
N ILE A 87 2.84 -0.76 12.17
CA ILE A 87 2.03 -0.94 10.95
C ILE A 87 2.25 0.26 10.02
N LYS A 88 3.08 0.09 9.00
CA LYS A 88 3.33 1.13 7.98
C LYS A 88 2.61 0.81 6.68
N PHE A 89 1.34 1.19 6.59
CA PHE A 89 0.63 1.24 5.31
C PHE A 89 0.31 2.68 4.94
N SER A 90 0.42 3.00 3.66
CA SER A 90 0.00 4.30 3.14
C SER A 90 -1.52 4.37 3.06
N ARG A 91 -2.13 5.22 3.89
CA ARG A 91 -3.58 5.50 3.86
C ARG A 91 -4.04 5.90 2.45
N SER A 92 -3.27 6.75 1.79
CA SER A 92 -3.54 7.24 0.43
C SER A 92 -3.64 6.09 -0.57
N VAL A 93 -2.70 5.15 -0.52
CA VAL A 93 -2.68 3.98 -1.42
C VAL A 93 -3.90 3.09 -1.17
N LEU A 94 -4.23 2.83 0.10
CA LEU A 94 -5.40 2.03 0.46
C LEU A 94 -6.71 2.66 -0.02
N ILE A 95 -6.91 3.96 0.23
CA ILE A 95 -8.12 4.69 -0.20
C ILE A 95 -8.23 4.68 -1.72
N GLN A 96 -7.16 5.05 -2.43
CA GLN A 96 -7.17 5.13 -3.89
C GLN A 96 -7.40 3.75 -4.53
N ARG A 97 -6.74 2.71 -4.00
CA ARG A 97 -6.80 1.38 -4.62
C ARG A 97 -8.09 0.64 -4.32
N LEU A 98 -8.69 0.85 -3.15
CA LEU A 98 -9.93 0.17 -2.75
C LEU A 98 -11.21 0.86 -3.27
N TYR A 99 -11.10 2.08 -3.81
CA TYR A 99 -12.20 2.77 -4.47
C TYR A 99 -12.97 1.85 -5.44
N PRO A 100 -14.32 1.84 -5.45
CA PRO A 100 -15.25 2.77 -4.79
C PRO A 100 -15.65 2.38 -3.36
N ARG A 101 -14.97 1.43 -2.72
CA ARG A 101 -15.30 1.00 -1.35
C ARG A 101 -15.03 2.13 -0.37
N LYS A 102 -15.85 2.21 0.67
CA LYS A 102 -15.62 3.15 1.77
C LYS A 102 -14.53 2.57 2.66
N VAL A 103 -13.42 3.29 2.81
CA VAL A 103 -12.32 2.91 3.69
C VAL A 103 -12.33 3.84 4.90
N TYR A 104 -12.34 3.27 6.09
CA TYR A 104 -12.19 4.00 7.35
C TYR A 104 -10.97 3.48 8.10
N PHE A 105 -10.31 4.36 8.84
CA PHE A 105 -9.24 3.98 9.75
C PHE A 105 -9.76 4.12 11.17
N PHE A 106 -9.54 3.12 12.00
CA PHE A 106 -10.18 3.07 13.32
C PHE A 106 -9.85 4.28 14.21
N GLY A 107 -8.63 4.84 14.11
CA GLY A 107 -8.25 6.04 14.86
C GLY A 107 -9.04 7.31 14.50
N ASP A 108 -9.67 7.33 13.32
CA ASP A 108 -10.45 8.48 12.81
C ASP A 108 -11.96 8.22 12.91
N LEU A 109 -12.36 7.03 13.40
CA LEU A 109 -13.74 6.59 13.44
C LEU A 109 -14.39 7.05 14.75
N GLU A 110 -15.35 7.95 14.63
CA GLU A 110 -16.32 8.15 15.71
C GLU A 110 -17.13 6.87 15.86
N LEU A 111 -16.82 6.08 16.89
CA LEU A 111 -17.31 4.71 17.12
C LEU A 111 -18.84 4.57 17.04
N GLY A 112 -19.58 5.63 17.37
CA GLY A 112 -21.05 5.69 17.25
C GLY A 112 -21.60 5.62 15.82
N LYS A 113 -20.76 5.75 14.77
CA LYS A 113 -21.17 5.68 13.35
C LYS A 113 -20.95 4.31 12.71
N LEU A 114 -20.32 3.36 13.37
CA LEU A 114 -20.14 2.01 12.82
C LEU A 114 -21.47 1.24 12.60
N PRO A 115 -22.48 1.34 13.48
CA PRO A 115 -23.76 0.68 13.29
C PRO A 115 -24.52 1.18 12.05
N SER A 116 -24.45 2.49 11.74
CA SER A 116 -25.07 3.04 10.53
C SER A 116 -24.33 2.68 9.23
N LEU A 117 -23.07 2.21 9.33
CA LEU A 117 -22.32 1.67 8.19
C LEU A 117 -22.72 0.23 7.84
N GLN A 118 -23.29 -0.52 8.80
CA GLN A 118 -23.72 -1.90 8.63
C GLN A 118 -25.09 -2.04 7.95
N GLU A 119 -25.92 -1.00 7.98
CA GLU A 119 -27.35 -1.10 7.63
C GLU A 119 -27.65 -1.58 6.20
N ASN A 120 -26.70 -1.53 5.26
CA ASN A 120 -26.88 -2.08 3.91
C ASN A 120 -25.60 -2.56 3.20
N ARG A 121 -24.44 -2.58 3.87
CA ARG A 121 -23.14 -2.83 3.24
C ARG A 121 -22.34 -3.81 4.06
N GLY A 122 -21.68 -4.76 3.40
CA GLY A 122 -20.75 -5.67 4.05
C GLY A 122 -19.61 -4.91 4.71
N VAL A 123 -19.42 -5.07 6.02
CA VAL A 123 -18.31 -4.44 6.75
C VAL A 123 -17.20 -5.47 6.95
N TYR A 124 -16.01 -5.13 6.47
CA TYR A 124 -14.81 -5.94 6.64
C TYR A 124 -13.83 -5.22 7.54
N VAL A 125 -13.30 -5.91 8.53
CA VAL A 125 -12.32 -5.36 9.46
C VAL A 125 -10.98 -6.03 9.22
N VAL A 126 -9.95 -5.22 9.01
CA VAL A 126 -8.57 -5.70 8.88
C VAL A 126 -7.85 -5.50 10.20
N PHE A 127 -7.35 -6.58 10.78
CA PHE A 127 -6.77 -6.60 12.12
C PHE A 127 -5.38 -7.25 12.11
N ASN A 128 -4.67 -7.17 13.24
CA ASN A 128 -3.44 -7.91 13.49
C ASN A 128 -3.36 -8.36 14.96
N GLU A 129 -2.24 -8.94 15.37
CA GLU A 129 -2.04 -9.37 16.76
C GLU A 129 -2.05 -8.20 17.76
N ASP A 130 -1.60 -7.01 17.36
CA ASP A 130 -1.57 -5.84 18.24
C ASP A 130 -2.93 -5.10 18.34
N TRP A 131 -3.85 -5.32 17.39
CA TRP A 131 -5.10 -4.57 17.32
C TRP A 131 -6.22 -5.36 16.63
N GLY A 132 -7.43 -5.31 17.20
CA GLY A 132 -8.68 -5.70 16.52
C GLY A 132 -8.94 -7.20 16.41
N LYS A 133 -8.11 -8.05 17.03
CA LYS A 133 -8.28 -9.52 17.04
C LYS A 133 -9.62 -9.96 17.64
N THR A 134 -9.98 -9.36 18.76
CA THR A 134 -11.27 -9.56 19.47
C THR A 134 -12.48 -9.21 18.62
N ILE A 135 -12.39 -8.18 17.77
CA ILE A 135 -13.46 -7.78 16.85
C ILE A 135 -13.82 -8.92 15.88
N CYS A 136 -12.84 -9.76 15.55
CA CYS A 136 -12.97 -10.85 14.58
C CYS A 136 -13.11 -12.25 15.19
N GLU A 137 -13.16 -12.40 16.52
CA GLU A 137 -13.15 -13.72 17.20
C GLU A 137 -14.29 -14.66 16.76
N LYS A 138 -15.46 -14.10 16.46
CA LYS A 138 -16.65 -14.88 16.07
C LYS A 138 -16.84 -15.00 14.55
N SER A 139 -15.88 -14.52 13.77
CA SER A 139 -15.99 -14.42 12.32
C SER A 139 -14.91 -15.25 11.62
N PRO A 140 -15.17 -15.77 10.40
CA PRO A 140 -14.12 -16.41 9.61
C PRO A 140 -13.00 -15.41 9.31
N ILE A 141 -11.75 -15.81 9.58
CA ILE A 141 -10.57 -14.98 9.36
C ILE A 141 -9.86 -15.43 8.08
N VAL A 142 -9.60 -14.48 7.19
CA VAL A 142 -8.75 -14.68 6.02
C VAL A 142 -7.39 -14.00 6.27
N PRO A 143 -6.26 -14.71 6.18
CA PRO A 143 -4.95 -14.11 6.37
C PRO A 143 -4.57 -13.17 5.21
N LEU A 144 -3.88 -12.07 5.54
CA LEU A 144 -3.36 -11.05 4.63
C LEU A 144 -1.86 -10.84 4.86
N SER A 145 -1.15 -10.34 3.84
CA SER A 145 0.25 -9.89 3.91
C SER A 145 1.16 -10.82 4.71
N ASN A 146 1.39 -12.05 4.21
CA ASN A 146 2.20 -13.08 4.86
C ASN A 146 1.74 -13.43 6.30
N LYS A 147 0.41 -13.40 6.55
CA LYS A 147 -0.22 -13.73 7.85
C LYS A 147 0.05 -12.72 8.97
N VAL A 148 0.63 -11.56 8.67
CA VAL A 148 0.81 -10.47 9.64
C VAL A 148 -0.53 -9.81 9.97
N PHE A 149 -1.45 -9.80 9.00
CA PHE A 149 -2.79 -9.23 9.15
C PHE A 149 -3.84 -10.32 8.89
N GLY A 150 -5.03 -10.12 9.43
CA GLY A 150 -6.22 -10.87 9.09
C GLY A 150 -7.33 -9.93 8.64
N ILE A 151 -8.26 -10.44 7.84
CA ILE A 151 -9.51 -9.74 7.52
C ILE A 151 -10.68 -10.64 7.88
N CYS A 152 -11.69 -10.06 8.52
CA CYS A 152 -12.94 -10.74 8.82
C CYS A 152 -14.14 -9.93 8.34
N PHE A 153 -15.23 -10.63 8.07
CA PHE A 153 -16.51 -10.03 7.72
C PHE A 153 -17.39 -9.92 8.98
N LEU A 154 -17.88 -8.72 9.27
CA LEU A 154 -18.86 -8.50 10.33
C LEU A 154 -20.26 -8.73 9.77
N LYS A 155 -20.89 -9.84 10.15
CA LYS A 155 -22.29 -10.13 9.82
C LYS A 155 -23.19 -9.26 10.71
N ASN A 156 -24.19 -8.59 10.14
CA ASN A 156 -25.13 -7.69 10.84
C ASN A 156 -25.58 -8.27 12.19
N GLY A 157 -25.42 -7.48 13.25
CA GLY A 157 -26.02 -7.74 14.56
C GLY A 157 -25.06 -8.22 15.65
N SER A 158 -24.16 -7.34 16.10
CA SER A 158 -23.92 -7.18 17.55
C SER A 158 -23.21 -5.83 17.78
N PRO A 159 -23.95 -4.71 17.91
CA PRO A 159 -23.36 -3.45 18.36
C PRO A 159 -22.68 -3.57 19.74
N SER A 160 -23.00 -4.61 20.52
CA SER A 160 -22.40 -4.88 21.82
C SER A 160 -20.92 -5.30 21.79
N SER A 161 -20.46 -6.05 20.78
CA SER A 161 -19.08 -6.56 20.79
C SER A 161 -18.01 -5.51 20.46
N LEU A 162 -18.42 -4.32 20.01
CA LEU A 162 -17.52 -3.18 19.76
C LEU A 162 -17.54 -2.15 20.90
N ILE A 163 -18.58 -2.17 21.74
CA ILE A 163 -18.70 -1.30 22.92
C ILE A 163 -17.94 -1.92 24.10
N ASP A 164 -17.92 -3.26 24.20
CA ASP A 164 -17.24 -4.01 25.27
C ASP A 164 -15.71 -4.17 25.09
N LEU A 165 -15.12 -3.44 24.12
CA LEU A 165 -13.68 -3.47 23.85
C LEU A 165 -12.89 -2.33 24.51
N PHE A 166 -13.54 -1.64 25.45
CA PHE A 166 -12.97 -0.59 26.30
C PHE A 166 -13.09 -0.98 27.77
#